data_AF-A0A521C4D1-F1
#
_entry.id   AF-A0A521C4D1-F1
#
_cell.length_a   1.000
_cell.length_b   1.000
_cell.length_c   1.000
_cell.angle_alpha   90.00
_cell.angle_beta   90.00
_cell.angle_gamma   90.00
#
_symmetry.space_group_name_H-M   'P 1'
#
loop_
_entity.id
_entity.type
_entity.pdbx_description
1 polymer ?
#
loop_
_entity_poly.entity_id
_entity_poly.type
_entity_poly.pdbx_seq_one_letter_code
_entity_poly.pdbx_strand_id
1 'polypeptide(L)'
;MGLAGTQFIYKLGKNSKAILKDNYASIEWAKEMMQQLDNMNNAEVSKARAAAVQFDSKLKLEESNITEIGEKETVKQLRANFEYYQQNPSSQLLSTSIRTNLYKISELNMQALERKNGLAQKTADNAILYISLLLAVCVLICFSLIFNIPSFLE
;
A
#
# COMPACT_ATOMS: atom_id res chain seq x y z
N MET A 1 25.76 8.72 -19.86
CA MET A 1 25.17 7.64 -19.03
C MET A 1 24.46 8.12 -17.76
N GLY A 2 24.83 9.26 -17.14
CA GLY A 2 24.22 9.72 -15.88
C GLY A 2 22.74 10.18 -15.96
N LEU A 3 22.32 10.83 -17.06
CA LEU A 3 20.96 11.40 -17.16
C LEU A 3 19.85 10.35 -17.36
N ALA A 4 20.12 9.26 -18.07
CA ALA A 4 19.16 8.19 -18.26
C ALA A 4 18.91 7.40 -16.95
N GLY A 5 19.96 7.21 -16.14
CA GLY A 5 19.87 6.55 -14.85
C GLY A 5 19.06 7.34 -13.81
N THR A 6 19.24 8.66 -13.74
CA THR A 6 18.49 9.51 -12.80
C THR A 6 17.00 9.56 -13.12
N GLN A 7 16.62 9.64 -14.40
CA GLN A 7 15.21 9.58 -14.82
C GLN A 7 14.55 8.24 -14.49
N PHE A 8 15.28 7.13 -14.64
CA PHE A 8 14.79 5.80 -14.30
C PHE A 8 14.53 5.66 -12.79
N ILE A 9 15.49 6.07 -11.95
CA ILE A 9 15.36 6.04 -10.49
C ILE A 9 14.19 6.92 -10.03
N TYR A 10 14.05 8.12 -10.60
CA TYR A 10 12.94 9.02 -10.27
C TYR A 10 11.58 8.41 -10.63
N LYS A 11 11.44 7.84 -11.84
CA LYS A 11 10.21 7.16 -12.25
C LYS A 11 9.91 5.95 -11.36
N LEU A 12 10.93 5.17 -11.01
CA LEU A 12 10.79 4.02 -10.12
C LEU A 12 10.30 4.43 -8.73
N GLY A 13 10.89 5.49 -8.14
CA GLY A 13 10.45 6.04 -6.86
C GLY A 13 9.01 6.58 -6.89
N LYS A 14 8.64 7.26 -7.98
CA LYS A 14 7.27 7.76 -8.19
C LYS A 14 6.26 6.61 -8.30
N ASN A 15 6.59 5.58 -9.08
CA ASN A 15 5.72 4.41 -9.26
C ASN A 15 5.55 3.64 -7.95
N SER A 16 6.62 3.49 -7.16
CA SER A 16 6.54 2.86 -5.84
C SER A 16 5.61 3.60 -4.89
N LYS A 17 5.71 4.94 -4.84
CA LYS A 17 4.79 5.78 -4.03
C LYS A 17 3.34 5.69 -4.48
N ALA A 18 3.11 5.62 -5.80
CA ALA A 18 1.77 5.43 -6.34
C ALA A 18 1.18 4.09 -5.87
N ILE A 19 1.93 2.99 -6.02
CA ILE A 19 1.47 1.67 -5.56
C ILE A 19 1.19 1.67 -4.05
N LEU A 20 2.03 2.28 -3.21
CA LEU A 20 1.74 2.34 -1.76
C LEU A 20 0.43 3.07 -1.44
N LYS A 21 0.14 4.14 -2.18
CA LYS A 21 -1.12 4.87 -2.05
C LYS A 21 -2.30 4.01 -2.50
N ASP A 22 -2.13 3.29 -3.61
CA ASP A 22 -3.14 2.42 -4.18
C ASP A 22 -3.46 1.25 -3.23
N ASN A 23 -2.44 0.63 -2.60
CA ASN A 23 -2.65 -0.42 -1.59
C ASN A 23 -3.40 0.09 -0.35
N TYR A 24 -3.08 1.31 0.10
CA TYR A 24 -3.81 1.94 1.21
C TYR A 24 -5.27 2.22 0.84
N ALA A 25 -5.52 2.61 -0.42
CA ALA A 25 -6.86 2.85 -0.93
C ALA A 25 -7.69 1.55 -0.94
N SER A 26 -7.14 0.43 -1.40
CA SER A 26 -7.82 -0.88 -1.36
C SER A 26 -8.22 -1.28 0.06
N ILE A 27 -7.36 -1.05 1.05
CA ILE A 27 -7.67 -1.34 2.47
C ILE A 27 -8.84 -0.47 2.97
N GLU A 28 -8.84 0.83 2.67
CA GLU A 28 -9.92 1.73 3.09
C GLU A 28 -11.23 1.40 2.38
N TRP A 29 -11.20 1.13 1.08
CA TRP A 29 -12.39 0.72 0.34
C TRP A 29 -12.95 -0.61 0.83
N ALA A 30 -12.10 -1.58 1.18
CA ALA A 30 -12.53 -2.83 1.79
C ALA A 30 -13.28 -2.60 3.11
N LYS A 31 -12.79 -1.70 3.96
CA LYS A 31 -13.43 -1.29 5.21
C LYS A 31 -14.76 -0.56 4.97
N GLU A 32 -14.79 0.39 4.03
CA GLU A 32 -16.03 1.09 3.67
C GLU A 32 -17.09 0.11 3.14
N MET A 33 -16.69 -0.86 2.29
CA MET A 33 -17.57 -1.91 1.80
C MET A 33 -18.10 -2.82 2.92
N MET A 34 -17.28 -3.17 3.91
CA MET A 34 -17.77 -3.91 5.10
C MET A 34 -18.85 -3.12 5.85
N GLN A 35 -18.63 -1.82 6.07
CA GLN A 35 -19.62 -0.96 6.71
C GLN A 35 -20.93 -0.89 5.90
N GLN A 36 -20.83 -0.79 4.57
CA GLN A 36 -22.02 -0.80 3.72
C GLN A 36 -22.72 -2.16 3.72
N LEU A 37 -22.00 -3.27 3.81
CA LEU A 37 -22.59 -4.59 3.97
C LEU A 37 -23.38 -4.70 5.28
N ASP A 38 -22.85 -4.17 6.38
CA ASP A 38 -23.57 -4.15 7.65
C ASP A 38 -24.80 -3.24 7.60
N ASN A 39 -24.72 -2.10 6.92
CA ASN A 39 -25.87 -1.23 6.67
C ASN A 39 -26.94 -1.91 5.80
N MET A 40 -26.55 -2.68 4.79
CA MET A 40 -27.48 -3.46 3.97
C MET A 40 -28.22 -4.54 4.78
N ASN A 41 -27.54 -5.16 5.74
CA ASN A 41 -28.13 -6.22 6.58
C ASN A 41 -29.05 -5.69 7.70
N ASN A 42 -28.79 -4.49 8.23
CA ASN A 42 -29.42 -4.03 9.49
C ASN A 42 -30.32 -2.78 9.33
N ALA A 43 -30.36 -2.16 8.16
CA ALA A 43 -31.11 -0.91 7.97
C ALA A 43 -32.47 -1.13 7.30
N GLU A 44 -33.35 -0.12 7.43
CA GLU A 44 -34.59 -0.05 6.66
C GLU A 44 -34.32 -0.11 5.14
N VAL A 45 -35.29 -0.60 4.37
CA VAL A 45 -35.14 -0.89 2.93
C VAL A 45 -34.57 0.29 2.12
N SER A 46 -34.97 1.53 2.44
CA SER A 46 -34.47 2.74 1.77
C SER A 46 -32.98 2.99 2.03
N LYS A 47 -32.50 2.74 3.25
CA LYS A 47 -31.09 2.87 3.65
C LYS A 47 -30.25 1.71 3.10
N ALA A 48 -30.80 0.50 3.03
CA ALA A 48 -30.14 -0.65 2.44
C ALA A 48 -29.84 -0.41 0.93
N ARG A 49 -30.75 0.23 0.20
CA ARG A 49 -30.53 0.59 -1.21
C ARG A 49 -29.40 1.61 -1.38
N ALA A 50 -29.35 2.64 -0.52
CA ALA A 50 -28.26 3.62 -0.54
C ALA A 50 -26.92 2.97 -0.21
N ALA A 51 -26.87 2.08 0.78
CA ALA A 51 -25.68 1.32 1.14
C ALA A 51 -25.18 0.44 -0.02
N ALA A 52 -26.08 -0.21 -0.76
CA ALA A 52 -25.71 -0.99 -1.95
C ALA A 52 -25.06 -0.14 -3.04
N VAL A 53 -25.54 1.09 -3.26
CA VAL A 53 -24.94 2.02 -4.24
C VAL A 53 -23.54 2.46 -3.79
N GLN A 54 -23.36 2.74 -2.50
CA GLN A 54 -22.05 3.11 -1.95
C GLN A 54 -21.06 1.95 -2.01
N PHE A 55 -21.52 0.73 -1.71
CA PHE A 55 -20.73 -0.50 -1.86
C PHE A 55 -20.26 -0.66 -3.31
N ASP A 56 -21.17 -0.59 -4.28
CA ASP A 56 -20.85 -0.73 -5.71
C ASP A 56 -19.85 0.32 -6.19
N SER A 57 -19.99 1.56 -5.73
CA SER A 57 -19.06 2.63 -6.05
C SER A 57 -17.63 2.32 -5.58
N LYS A 58 -17.47 1.75 -4.38
CA LYS A 58 -16.15 1.40 -3.83
C LYS A 58 -15.59 0.15 -4.52
N LEU A 59 -16.44 -0.82 -4.82
CA LEU A 59 -16.03 -2.00 -5.58
C LEU A 59 -15.53 -1.66 -6.99
N LYS A 60 -16.14 -0.69 -7.67
CA LYS A 60 -15.65 -0.22 -8.98
C LYS A 60 -14.27 0.43 -8.90
N LEU A 61 -14.01 1.19 -7.83
CA LEU A 61 -12.67 1.74 -7.59
C LEU A 61 -11.65 0.62 -7.39
N GLU A 62 -11.99 -0.37 -6.56
CA GLU A 62 -11.17 -1.56 -6.33
C GLU A 62 -10.88 -2.34 -7.61
N GLU A 63 -11.88 -2.56 -8.47
CA GLU A 63 -11.71 -3.25 -9.76
C GLU A 63 -10.74 -2.54 -10.71
N SER A 64 -10.63 -1.22 -10.60
CA SER A 64 -9.68 -0.40 -11.37
C SER A 64 -8.29 -0.29 -10.73
N ASN A 65 -8.12 -0.84 -9.52
CA ASN A 65 -6.95 -0.66 -8.66
C ASN A 65 -6.36 -2.00 -8.22
N ILE A 66 -6.20 -2.94 -9.15
CA ILE A 66 -5.56 -4.22 -8.85
C ILE A 66 -4.04 -4.00 -8.77
N THR A 67 -3.48 -4.14 -7.57
CA THR A 67 -2.08 -3.87 -7.23
C THR A 67 -1.30 -5.14 -6.88
N GLU A 68 -1.93 -6.12 -6.23
CA GLU A 68 -1.25 -7.29 -5.65
C GLU A 68 -1.65 -8.61 -6.32
N ILE A 69 -0.74 -9.59 -6.24
CA ILE A 69 -0.95 -10.93 -6.80
C ILE A 69 -2.09 -11.63 -6.03
N GLY A 70 -3.05 -12.20 -6.76
CA GLY A 70 -4.22 -12.87 -6.19
C GLY A 70 -5.39 -11.95 -5.81
N GLU A 71 -5.19 -10.63 -5.90
CA GLU A 71 -6.25 -9.64 -5.64
C GLU A 71 -7.32 -9.70 -6.72
N LYS A 72 -6.92 -9.80 -8.00
CA LYS A 72 -7.84 -9.84 -9.15
C LYS A 72 -8.89 -10.93 -9.02
N GLU A 73 -8.48 -12.14 -8.67
CA GLU A 73 -9.36 -13.29 -8.51
C GLU A 73 -10.32 -13.08 -7.34
N THR A 74 -9.82 -12.50 -6.24
CA THR A 74 -10.60 -12.19 -5.05
C THR A 74 -11.64 -11.09 -5.31
N VAL A 75 -11.27 -10.03 -6.04
CA VAL A 75 -12.17 -8.94 -6.45
C VAL A 75 -13.25 -9.45 -7.41
N LYS A 76 -12.89 -10.34 -8.34
CA LYS A 76 -13.88 -10.97 -9.23
C LYS A 76 -14.90 -11.80 -8.46
N GLN A 77 -14.46 -12.56 -7.44
CA GLN A 77 -15.36 -13.30 -6.56
C GLN A 77 -16.25 -12.36 -5.73
N LEU A 78 -15.68 -11.27 -5.20
CA LEU A 78 -16.42 -10.24 -4.48
C LEU A 78 -17.54 -9.65 -5.33
N ARG A 79 -17.25 -9.30 -6.59
CA ARG A 79 -18.24 -8.79 -7.56
C ARG A 79 -19.39 -9.76 -7.77
N ALA A 80 -19.08 -11.03 -8.07
CA ALA A 80 -20.11 -12.04 -8.26
C ALA A 80 -20.96 -12.25 -6.99
N ASN A 81 -20.32 -12.37 -5.83
CA ASN A 81 -21.00 -12.55 -4.55
C ASN A 81 -21.90 -11.35 -4.21
N PHE A 82 -21.45 -10.13 -4.51
CA PHE A 82 -22.23 -8.92 -4.31
C PHE A 82 -23.47 -8.88 -5.23
N GLU A 83 -23.33 -9.22 -6.51
CA GLU A 83 -24.45 -9.28 -7.45
C GLU A 83 -25.50 -10.33 -7.01
N TYR A 84 -25.05 -11.51 -6.56
CA TYR A 84 -25.96 -12.52 -6.01
C TYR A 84 -26.62 -12.08 -4.70
N TYR A 85 -25.89 -11.36 -3.85
CA TYR A 85 -26.41 -10.83 -2.60
C TYR A 85 -27.49 -9.78 -2.85
N GLN A 86 -27.35 -8.93 -3.87
CA GLN A 86 -28.39 -7.97 -4.24
C GLN A 86 -29.71 -8.63 -4.66
N GLN A 87 -29.65 -9.84 -5.22
CA GLN A 87 -30.84 -10.63 -5.56
C GLN A 87 -31.40 -11.38 -4.35
N ASN A 88 -30.56 -11.72 -3.37
CA ASN A 88 -30.90 -12.52 -2.19
C ASN A 88 -30.32 -11.91 -0.89
N PRO A 89 -30.78 -10.72 -0.46
CA PRO A 89 -30.14 -9.94 0.61
C PRO A 89 -30.21 -10.58 2.00
N SER A 90 -31.09 -11.56 2.21
CA SER A 90 -31.20 -12.33 3.46
C SER A 90 -30.21 -13.51 3.53
N SER A 91 -29.39 -13.72 2.50
CA SER A 91 -28.43 -14.83 2.47
C SER A 91 -27.22 -14.57 3.36
N GLN A 92 -27.20 -15.22 4.53
CA GLN A 92 -26.07 -15.17 5.45
C GLN A 92 -24.79 -15.77 4.85
N LEU A 93 -24.93 -16.77 3.98
CA LEU A 93 -23.79 -17.38 3.26
C LEU A 93 -23.10 -16.34 2.37
N LEU A 94 -23.87 -15.63 1.54
CA LEU A 94 -23.33 -14.59 0.65
C LEU A 94 -22.71 -13.44 1.45
N SER A 95 -23.38 -12.99 2.52
CA SER A 95 -22.84 -11.96 3.43
C SER A 95 -21.49 -12.39 4.02
N THR A 96 -21.36 -13.66 4.44
CA THR A 96 -20.09 -14.19 4.97
C THR A 96 -19.02 -14.27 3.88
N SER A 97 -19.36 -14.76 2.68
CA SER A 97 -18.41 -14.84 1.56
C SER A 97 -17.90 -13.45 1.14
N ILE A 98 -18.77 -12.44 1.09
CA ILE A 98 -18.37 -11.05 0.82
C ILE A 98 -17.37 -10.57 1.88
N ARG A 99 -17.66 -10.77 3.18
CA ARG A 99 -16.71 -10.41 4.25
C ARG A 99 -15.37 -11.11 4.06
N THR A 100 -15.37 -12.41 3.77
CA THR A 100 -14.14 -13.17 3.51
C THR A 100 -13.34 -12.60 2.33
N ASN A 101 -14.00 -12.25 1.22
CA ASN A 101 -13.33 -11.63 0.09
C ASN A 101 -12.72 -10.26 0.45
N LEU A 102 -13.47 -9.41 1.18
CA LEU A 102 -12.99 -8.10 1.62
C LEU A 102 -11.80 -8.21 2.59
N TYR A 103 -11.84 -9.16 3.53
CA TYR A 103 -10.70 -9.45 4.40
C TYR A 103 -9.48 -9.89 3.60
N LYS A 104 -9.68 -10.74 2.58
CA LYS A 104 -8.57 -11.23 1.77
C LYS A 104 -7.91 -10.13 0.95
N ILE A 105 -8.70 -9.23 0.35
CA ILE A 105 -8.19 -8.03 -0.35
C ILE A 105 -7.36 -7.16 0.59
N SER A 106 -7.90 -6.87 1.78
CA SER A 106 -7.22 -6.05 2.80
C SER A 106 -5.91 -6.71 3.26
N GLU A 107 -5.92 -8.04 3.47
CA GLU A 107 -4.74 -8.80 3.86
C GLU A 107 -3.63 -8.74 2.80
N LEU A 108 -3.95 -8.97 1.53
CA LEU A 108 -2.98 -8.93 0.43
C LEU A 108 -2.31 -7.55 0.35
N ASN A 109 -3.10 -6.49 0.42
CA ASN A 109 -2.61 -5.11 0.36
C ASN A 109 -1.79 -4.72 1.59
N MET A 110 -2.20 -5.16 2.78
CA MET A 110 -1.48 -4.88 4.03
C MET A 110 -0.12 -5.59 4.05
N GLN A 111 -0.07 -6.88 3.69
CA GLN A 111 1.19 -7.63 3.63
C GLN A 111 2.16 -6.99 2.62
N ALA A 112 1.65 -6.47 1.51
CA ALA A 112 2.45 -5.77 0.54
C ALA A 112 2.97 -4.42 1.07
N LEU A 113 2.15 -3.66 1.80
CA LEU A 113 2.54 -2.42 2.47
C LEU A 113 3.66 -2.69 3.49
N GLU A 114 3.51 -3.70 4.35
CA GLU A 114 4.50 -4.09 5.34
C GLU A 114 5.82 -4.53 4.70
N ARG A 115 5.76 -5.38 3.66
CA ARG A 115 6.95 -5.83 2.92
C ARG A 115 7.69 -4.66 2.28
N LYS A 116 6.98 -3.76 1.58
CA LYS A 116 7.57 -2.60 0.91
C LYS A 116 8.15 -1.60 1.94
N ASN A 117 7.49 -1.39 3.07
CA ASN A 117 7.98 -0.55 4.16
C ASN A 117 9.26 -1.13 4.79
N GLY A 118 9.28 -2.45 5.06
CA GLY A 118 10.46 -3.14 5.58
C GLY A 118 11.67 -3.05 4.64
N LEU A 119 11.46 -3.12 3.33
CA LEU A 119 12.52 -2.90 2.32
C LEU A 119 13.03 -1.46 2.31
N ALA A 120 12.13 -0.48 2.43
CA ALA A 120 12.50 0.93 2.51
C ALA A 120 13.34 1.22 3.77
N GLN A 121 12.93 0.68 4.92
CA GLN A 121 13.66 0.82 6.17
C GLN A 121 15.07 0.22 6.08
N LYS A 122 15.20 -1.02 5.60
CA LYS A 122 16.52 -1.67 5.41
C LYS A 122 17.43 -0.87 4.47
N THR A 123 16.85 -0.28 3.42
CA THR A 123 17.61 0.56 2.49
C THR A 123 18.11 1.84 3.17
N ALA A 124 17.29 2.46 4.00
CA ALA A 124 17.67 3.64 4.79
C ALA A 124 18.77 3.30 5.82
N ASP A 125 18.63 2.18 6.54
CA ASP A 125 19.62 1.73 7.52
C ASP A 125 20.99 1.50 6.86
N ASN A 126 21.01 0.83 5.71
CA ASN A 126 22.24 0.63 4.94
C ASN A 126 22.86 1.97 4.49
N ALA A 127 22.05 2.92 4.02
CA ALA A 127 22.54 4.25 3.63
C ALA A 127 23.17 5.00 4.83
N ILE A 128 22.53 4.94 6.00
CA ILE A 128 23.05 5.53 7.24
C ILE A 128 24.40 4.90 7.62
N LEU A 129 24.55 3.57 7.48
CA LEU A 129 25.83 2.89 7.74
C LEU A 129 26.94 3.37 6.80
N TYR A 130 26.67 3.47 5.49
CA TYR A 130 27.66 3.97 4.52
C TYR A 130 28.04 5.43 4.77
N ILE A 131 27.07 6.29 5.05
CA ILE A 131 27.32 7.71 5.37
C ILE A 131 28.15 7.81 6.65
N SER A 132 27.84 7.03 7.68
CA SER A 132 28.59 7.02 8.94
C SER A 132 30.04 6.58 8.74
N LEU A 133 30.28 5.57 7.91
CA LEU A 133 31.63 5.12 7.55
C LEU A 133 32.40 6.20 6.79
N LEU A 134 31.78 6.84 5.80
CA LEU A 134 32.39 7.94 5.05
C LEU A 134 32.71 9.14 5.95
N LEU A 135 31.81 9.49 6.86
CA LEU A 135 32.02 10.55 7.85
C LEU A 135 33.19 10.20 8.77
N ALA A 136 33.28 8.95 9.25
CA ALA A 136 34.41 8.51 10.07
C ALA A 136 35.75 8.62 9.31
N VAL A 137 35.80 8.17 8.05
CA VAL A 137 37.00 8.31 7.21
C VAL A 137 37.35 9.79 6.98
N CYS A 138 36.35 10.63 6.70
CA CYS A 138 36.55 12.06 6.52
C CYS A 138 37.12 12.72 7.78
N VAL A 139 36.58 12.40 8.96
CA VAL A 139 37.10 12.87 10.25
C VAL A 139 38.53 12.41 10.47
N LEU A 140 38.88 11.17 10.14
CA LEU A 140 40.26 10.66 10.25
C LEU A 140 41.22 11.41 9.33
N ILE A 141 40.81 11.71 8.09
CA ILE A 141 41.62 12.50 7.15
C ILE A 141 41.82 13.92 7.68
N CYS A 142 40.74 14.59 8.09
CA CYS A 142 40.81 15.93 8.67
C CYS A 142 41.70 15.97 9.90
N PHE A 143 41.56 14.98 10.79
CA PHE A 143 42.41 14.83 11.97
C PHE A 143 43.88 14.64 11.56
N SER A 144 44.17 13.73 10.63
CA SER A 144 45.52 13.52 10.11
C SER A 144 46.13 14.81 9.53
N LEU A 145 45.35 15.61 8.82
CA LEU A 145 45.81 16.90 8.27
C LEU A 145 46.11 17.89 9.39
N ILE A 146 45.26 18.02 10.41
CA ILE A 146 45.49 18.92 11.55
C ILE A 146 46.83 18.61 12.24
N PHE A 147 47.16 17.33 12.46
CA PHE A 147 48.44 16.96 13.10
C PHE A 147 49.64 16.99 12.16
N ASN A 148 49.44 16.89 10.84
CA ASN A 148 50.53 16.95 9.85
C ASN A 148 50.89 18.40 9.43
N ILE A 149 50.08 19.41 9.82
CA ILE A 149 50.43 20.83 9.67
C ILE A 149 51.23 21.31 10.90
N PRO A 150 52.54 21.02 10.99
CA PRO A 150 53.47 22.02 11.51
C PRO A 150 54.74 22.09 10.64
N SER A 151 54.89 23.17 9.85
CA SER A 151 56.17 23.72 9.33
C SER A 151 56.03 24.77 8.19
N PHE A 152 54.92 25.51 8.06
CA PHE A 152 54.82 26.62 7.07
C PHE A 152 54.41 27.97 7.65
N LEU A 153 54.41 28.11 8.99
CA LEU A 153 54.13 29.36 9.71
C LEU A 153 55.26 29.75 10.68
N GLU A 154 56.48 29.21 10.50
CA GLU A 154 57.71 29.84 11.03
C GLU A 154 58.22 30.89 10.05
#